data_AF-A0A2E5H017-F1
#
_entry.id   AF-A0A2E5H017-F1
#
_cell.length_a   1.000
_cell.length_b   1.000
_cell.length_c   1.000
_cell.angle_alpha   90.00
_cell.angle_beta   90.00
_cell.angle_gamma   90.00
#
_symmetry.space_group_name_H-M   'P 1'
#
loop_
_entity.id
_entity.type
_entity.pdbx_description
1 polymer ?
#
loop_
_entity_poly.entity_id
_entity_poly.type
_entity_poly.pdbx_seq_one_letter_code
_entity_poly.pdbx_strand_id
1 'polypeptide(L)'
;MSVYLVPTSNGRYALYYEANDVETEQEGERSRGFLRRWFEEVRAHVREAELGTDTGLVQPEPLSTSWLHRSASWLRRRLFRWMAAFVAEQRLLWQLRRRTTSRLLHPNDLKSDMAHDVMRRLLKRDGDRHLRWLVLDAIGWAVTGPLFFFIPGPNLVAYYFGVRCFGHYFSHRGARRGLSKVRWQGVASAPLTRLRNLLELDPVSRSQRIREVSLALGLEGLTWFVERMVLRSTR
;
A
#
# COMPACT_ATOMS: atom_id res chain seq x y z
N MET A 1 2.96 -17.22 -3.89
CA MET A 1 2.75 -16.20 -2.85
C MET A 1 2.79 -16.82 -1.47
N SER A 2 3.74 -16.37 -0.68
CA SER A 2 3.96 -16.72 0.72
C SER A 2 3.63 -15.49 1.57
N VAL A 3 2.66 -15.61 2.46
CA VAL A 3 2.28 -14.56 3.41
C VAL A 3 2.80 -14.96 4.78
N TYR A 4 3.55 -14.07 5.42
CA TYR A 4 4.19 -14.32 6.70
C TYR A 4 3.35 -13.72 7.82
N LEU A 5 2.99 -14.53 8.81
CA LEU A 5 2.38 -14.07 10.05
C LEU A 5 3.49 -13.64 11.00
N VAL A 6 3.87 -12.36 10.91
CA VAL A 6 4.98 -11.80 11.67
C VAL A 6 4.50 -11.46 13.07
N PRO A 7 5.11 -12.04 14.13
CA PRO A 7 4.84 -11.63 15.49
C PRO A 7 5.27 -10.18 15.67
N THR A 8 4.48 -9.44 16.45
CA THR A 8 4.78 -8.07 16.89
C THR A 8 4.77 -8.06 18.42
N SER A 9 5.17 -6.94 19.02
CA SER A 9 5.12 -6.76 20.47
C SER A 9 3.73 -7.05 21.06
N ASN A 10 3.73 -7.47 22.33
CA ASN A 10 2.53 -7.76 23.13
C ASN A 10 1.66 -8.91 22.58
N GLY A 11 2.29 -9.94 22.00
CA GLY A 11 1.58 -11.13 21.49
C GLY A 11 0.66 -10.85 20.30
N ARG A 12 0.81 -9.69 19.64
CA ARG A 12 0.03 -9.33 18.45
C ARG A 12 0.74 -9.86 17.20
N TYR A 13 0.00 -9.94 16.10
CA TYR A 13 0.53 -10.37 14.81
C TYR A 13 0.19 -9.36 13.72
N ALA A 14 1.03 -9.34 12.69
CA ALA A 14 0.81 -8.59 11.47
C ALA A 14 1.06 -9.49 10.25
N LEU A 15 0.32 -9.24 9.17
CA LEU A 15 0.54 -9.93 7.90
C LEU A 15 1.61 -9.18 7.10
N TYR A 16 2.66 -9.89 6.71
CA TYR A 16 3.74 -9.36 5.90
C TYR A 16 3.85 -10.13 4.59
N TYR A 17 4.14 -9.40 3.53
CA TYR A 17 4.43 -9.96 2.22
C TYR A 17 5.49 -9.13 1.53
N GLU A 18 6.50 -9.83 1.04
CA GLU A 18 7.54 -9.31 0.17
C GLU A 18 7.47 -10.10 -1.14
N ALA A 19 7.43 -9.38 -2.26
CA ALA A 19 7.46 -10.02 -3.55
C ALA A 19 8.91 -10.44 -3.83
N ASN A 20 9.12 -11.71 -4.12
CA ASN A 20 10.40 -12.17 -4.68
C ASN A 20 10.51 -11.63 -6.13
N ASP A 21 11.72 -11.40 -6.63
CA ASP A 21 11.94 -10.83 -7.97
C ASP A 21 11.20 -11.60 -9.08
N VAL A 22 11.16 -12.94 -8.96
CA VAL A 22 10.42 -13.84 -9.87
C VAL A 22 8.90 -13.61 -9.86
N GLU A 23 8.31 -13.27 -8.71
CA GLU A 23 6.88 -12.92 -8.63
C GLU A 23 6.61 -11.51 -9.19
N THR A 24 7.62 -10.63 -9.14
CA THR A 24 7.56 -9.23 -9.58
C THR A 24 7.58 -9.10 -11.11
N GLU A 25 8.37 -9.91 -11.80
CA GLU A 25 8.46 -9.90 -13.28
C GLU A 25 7.16 -10.33 -13.96
N GLN A 26 6.54 -11.42 -13.51
CA GLN A 26 5.26 -11.91 -14.05
C GLN A 26 4.09 -10.94 -13.80
N GLU A 27 4.22 -10.08 -12.79
CA GLU A 27 3.20 -9.11 -12.42
C GLU A 27 3.34 -7.77 -13.14
N GLY A 28 4.59 -7.36 -13.44
CA GLY A 28 4.94 -6.14 -14.14
C GLY A 28 4.23 -5.98 -15.48
N GLU A 29 3.83 -7.06 -16.16
CA GLU A 29 3.07 -6.99 -17.41
C GLU A 29 1.55 -6.81 -17.22
N ARG A 30 0.94 -7.48 -16.22
CA ARG A 30 -0.53 -7.62 -16.13
C ARG A 30 -1.22 -6.67 -15.16
N SER A 31 -0.51 -6.11 -14.17
CA SER A 31 -1.06 -5.11 -13.24
C SER A 31 -0.93 -3.69 -13.78
N ARG A 32 0.10 -3.46 -14.61
CA ARG A 32 0.31 -2.19 -15.30
C ARG A 32 -0.92 -1.79 -16.12
N GLY A 33 -1.62 -2.68 -16.81
CA GLY A 33 -2.74 -2.29 -17.71
C GLY A 33 -3.76 -1.25 -17.17
N PHE A 34 -4.46 -1.54 -16.06
CA PHE A 34 -5.52 -0.64 -15.55
C PHE A 34 -4.97 0.61 -14.86
N LEU A 35 -3.97 0.45 -14.00
CA LEU A 35 -3.35 1.58 -13.30
C LEU A 35 -2.58 2.46 -14.27
N ARG A 36 -1.87 1.88 -15.25
CA ARG A 36 -1.18 2.60 -16.31
C ARG A 36 -2.19 3.33 -17.18
N ARG A 37 -3.33 2.73 -17.53
CA ARG A 37 -4.40 3.43 -18.27
C ARG A 37 -4.94 4.62 -17.49
N TRP A 38 -5.23 4.45 -16.19
CA TRP A 38 -5.66 5.55 -15.34
C TRP A 38 -4.55 6.61 -15.17
N PHE A 39 -3.29 6.21 -15.04
CA PHE A 39 -2.15 7.13 -15.02
C PHE A 39 -1.93 7.85 -16.35
N GLU A 40 -2.16 7.16 -17.47
CA GLU A 40 -2.13 7.73 -18.81
C GLU A 40 -3.24 8.77 -18.96
N GLU A 41 -4.44 8.48 -18.47
CA GLU A 41 -5.58 9.40 -18.47
C GLU A 41 -5.33 10.64 -17.59
N VAL A 42 -4.77 10.47 -16.39
CA VAL A 42 -4.31 11.59 -15.55
C VAL A 42 -3.22 12.39 -16.27
N ARG A 43 -2.26 11.72 -16.90
CA ARG A 43 -1.19 12.37 -17.67
C ARG A 43 -1.72 13.10 -18.92
N ALA A 44 -2.78 12.61 -19.53
CA ALA A 44 -3.42 13.21 -20.69
C ALA A 44 -4.15 14.50 -20.28
N HIS A 45 -5.02 14.44 -19.26
CA HIS A 45 -5.71 15.62 -18.73
C HIS A 45 -4.72 16.68 -18.20
N VAL A 46 -3.61 16.26 -17.60
CA VAL A 46 -2.55 17.18 -17.17
C VAL A 46 -1.86 17.84 -18.36
N ARG A 47 -1.60 17.10 -19.45
CA ARG A 47 -1.02 17.66 -20.69
C ARG A 47 -1.98 18.59 -21.41
N GLU A 48 -3.27 18.27 -21.43
CA GLU A 48 -4.31 19.13 -21.99
C GLU A 48 -4.42 20.45 -21.23
N ALA A 49 -4.31 20.42 -19.90
CA ALA A 49 -4.26 21.65 -19.09
C ALA A 49 -2.99 22.49 -19.31
N GLU A 50 -1.86 21.84 -19.61
CA GLU A 50 -0.61 22.53 -19.99
C GLU A 50 -0.74 23.22 -21.37
N LEU A 51 -1.42 22.60 -22.34
CA LEU A 51 -1.59 23.11 -23.70
C LEU A 51 -2.72 24.15 -23.86
N GLY A 52 -3.83 23.97 -23.15
CA GLY A 52 -4.99 24.87 -23.19
C GLY A 52 -4.75 26.24 -22.52
N THR A 53 -3.63 26.39 -21.80
CA THR A 53 -3.23 27.66 -21.18
C THR A 53 -2.34 28.50 -22.11
N ASP A 54 -1.76 27.89 -23.14
CA ASP A 54 -0.81 28.55 -24.07
C ASP A 54 -1.48 29.13 -25.33
N THR A 55 -2.78 28.87 -25.52
CA THR A 55 -3.52 29.19 -26.77
C THR A 55 -4.44 30.42 -26.68
N GLY A 56 -4.22 31.33 -25.74
CA GLY A 56 -5.04 32.53 -25.63
C GLY A 56 -4.32 33.77 -25.12
N LEU A 57 -3.81 34.57 -26.07
CA LEU A 57 -3.41 35.98 -25.96
C LEU A 57 -2.05 36.28 -25.32
N VAL A 58 -1.14 36.75 -26.19
CA VAL A 58 0.06 37.52 -25.85
C VAL A 58 -0.35 38.75 -25.01
N GLN A 59 0.06 38.80 -23.75
CA GLN A 59 0.26 40.03 -22.98
C GLN A 59 1.41 39.83 -21.98
N PRO A 60 2.30 40.82 -21.78
CA PRO A 60 3.49 40.68 -20.94
C PRO A 60 3.11 40.70 -19.43
N GLU A 61 3.47 39.61 -18.73
CA GLU A 61 3.60 39.39 -17.27
C GLU A 61 2.61 40.04 -16.28
N PRO A 62 2.16 39.25 -15.29
CA PRO A 62 2.61 39.56 -13.93
C PRO A 62 3.27 38.36 -13.23
N LEU A 63 4.33 38.66 -12.47
CA LEU A 63 5.24 37.79 -11.70
C LEU A 63 4.59 36.72 -10.79
N SER A 64 3.25 36.69 -10.66
CA SER A 64 2.50 35.74 -9.84
C SER A 64 2.27 34.37 -10.51
N THR A 65 2.20 34.32 -11.84
CA THR A 65 1.76 33.10 -12.56
C THR A 65 2.88 32.05 -12.59
N SER A 66 4.14 32.48 -12.74
CA SER A 66 5.32 31.59 -12.76
C SER A 66 5.55 30.79 -11.46
N TRP A 67 5.25 31.37 -10.29
CA TRP A 67 5.38 30.68 -9.00
C TRP A 67 4.30 29.61 -8.79
N LEU A 68 3.07 29.87 -9.24
CA LEU A 68 1.98 28.89 -9.23
C LEU A 68 2.30 27.69 -10.14
N HIS A 69 2.88 27.92 -11.33
CA HIS A 69 3.34 26.84 -12.22
C HIS A 69 4.46 26.00 -11.60
N ARG A 70 5.45 26.64 -10.95
CA ARG A 70 6.55 25.93 -10.27
C ARG A 70 6.05 25.10 -9.09
N SER A 71 5.15 25.64 -8.27
CA SER A 71 4.59 24.94 -7.10
C SER A 71 3.70 23.76 -7.49
N ALA A 72 2.88 23.88 -8.55
CA ALA A 72 2.07 22.78 -9.08
C ALA A 72 2.93 21.61 -9.57
N SER A 73 4.03 21.90 -10.28
CA SER A 73 4.96 20.86 -10.76
C SER A 73 5.67 20.11 -9.62
N TRP A 74 5.98 20.81 -8.52
CA TRP A 74 6.56 20.22 -7.31
C TRP A 74 5.54 19.34 -6.58
N LEU A 75 4.31 19.84 -6.40
CA LEU A 75 3.22 19.12 -5.76
C LEU A 75 2.89 17.82 -6.52
N ARG A 76 2.95 17.87 -7.86
CA ARG A 76 2.81 16.71 -8.75
C ARG A 76 3.88 15.64 -8.48
N ARG A 77 5.17 16.02 -8.46
CA ARG A 77 6.27 15.07 -8.15
C ARG A 77 6.12 14.46 -6.75
N ARG A 78 5.65 15.26 -5.78
CA ARG A 78 5.35 14.80 -4.42
C ARG A 78 4.23 13.77 -4.43
N LEU A 79 3.13 14.04 -5.14
CA LEU A 79 1.98 13.15 -5.28
C LEU A 79 2.38 11.81 -5.91
N PHE A 80 3.13 11.82 -7.01
CA PHE A 80 3.57 10.59 -7.67
C PHE A 80 4.49 9.73 -6.80
N ARG A 81 5.45 10.35 -6.10
CA ARG A 81 6.34 9.65 -5.17
C ARG A 81 5.57 9.08 -3.97
N TRP A 82 4.63 9.86 -3.43
CA TRP A 82 3.73 9.39 -2.38
C TRP A 82 2.88 8.21 -2.85
N MET A 83 2.35 8.27 -4.07
CA MET A 83 1.52 7.22 -4.65
C MET A 83 2.30 5.94 -4.92
N ALA A 84 3.55 6.03 -5.38
CA ALA A 84 4.43 4.87 -5.52
C ALA A 84 4.68 4.19 -4.16
N ALA A 85 4.95 4.98 -3.11
CA ALA A 85 5.09 4.47 -1.74
C ALA A 85 3.77 3.87 -1.21
N PHE A 86 2.64 4.49 -1.51
CA PHE A 86 1.31 4.03 -1.12
C PHE A 86 0.95 2.69 -1.78
N VAL A 87 1.26 2.52 -3.07
CA VAL A 87 1.09 1.25 -3.80
C VAL A 87 1.96 0.15 -3.19
N ALA A 88 3.20 0.46 -2.80
CA ALA A 88 4.08 -0.50 -2.13
C ALA A 88 3.51 -0.97 -0.78
N GLU A 89 2.91 -0.07 0.01
CA GLU A 89 2.28 -0.42 1.31
C GLU A 89 1.00 -1.24 1.14
N GLN A 90 0.26 -1.08 0.04
CA GLN A 90 -0.98 -1.82 -0.26
C GLN A 90 -0.76 -3.12 -1.06
N ARG A 91 0.50 -3.45 -1.37
CA ARG A 91 0.90 -4.53 -2.28
C ARG A 91 0.33 -5.89 -1.86
N LEU A 92 0.36 -6.23 -0.58
CA LEU A 92 -0.15 -7.51 -0.05
C LEU A 92 -1.62 -7.76 -0.47
N LEU A 93 -2.50 -6.80 -0.18
CA LEU A 93 -3.93 -6.96 -0.44
C LEU A 93 -4.20 -6.96 -1.95
N TRP A 94 -3.44 -6.16 -2.70
CA TRP A 94 -3.56 -6.14 -4.15
C TRP A 94 -3.17 -7.48 -4.78
N GLN A 95 -2.17 -8.18 -4.25
CA GLN A 95 -1.85 -9.56 -4.66
C GLN A 95 -2.97 -10.53 -4.35
N LEU A 96 -3.49 -10.49 -3.11
CA LEU A 96 -4.55 -11.38 -2.66
C LEU A 96 -5.81 -11.27 -3.51
N ARG A 97 -6.04 -10.11 -4.14
CA ARG A 97 -7.13 -9.94 -5.09
C ARG A 97 -7.05 -10.89 -6.28
N ARG A 98 -5.90 -11.38 -6.72
CA ARG A 98 -5.78 -12.19 -7.96
C ARG A 98 -5.38 -13.64 -7.72
N ARG A 99 -5.02 -14.01 -6.49
CA ARG A 99 -4.60 -15.37 -6.14
C ARG A 99 -5.80 -16.24 -5.75
N THR A 100 -5.68 -17.53 -6.04
CA THR A 100 -6.63 -18.58 -5.63
C THR A 100 -6.05 -19.46 -4.53
N THR A 101 -4.73 -19.58 -4.46
CA THR A 101 -3.98 -20.32 -3.45
C THR A 101 -2.89 -19.44 -2.85
N SER A 102 -2.70 -19.51 -1.53
CA SER A 102 -1.63 -18.79 -0.82
C SER A 102 -1.11 -19.62 0.35
N ARG A 103 0.19 -19.53 0.62
CA ARG A 103 0.82 -20.17 1.78
C ARG A 103 0.84 -19.18 2.94
N LEU A 104 0.32 -19.59 4.11
CA LEU A 104 0.41 -18.81 5.35
C LEU A 104 1.54 -19.39 6.18
N LEU A 105 2.66 -18.69 6.25
CA LEU A 105 3.76 -19.07 7.12
C LEU A 105 3.48 -18.55 8.53
N HIS A 106 3.48 -19.45 9.51
CA HIS A 106 3.24 -19.13 10.91
C HIS A 106 4.36 -19.67 11.80
N PRO A 107 4.56 -19.11 13.00
CA PRO A 107 5.47 -19.69 13.99
C PRO A 107 5.09 -21.15 14.32
N ASN A 108 6.09 -22.03 14.51
CA ASN A 108 5.89 -23.46 14.80
C ASN A 108 5.10 -23.72 16.09
N ASP A 109 5.26 -22.82 17.04
CA ASP A 109 4.57 -22.76 18.33
C ASP A 109 3.08 -22.41 18.23
N LEU A 110 2.62 -21.92 17.07
CA LEU A 110 1.23 -21.59 16.82
C LEU A 110 0.56 -22.71 16.02
N LYS A 111 -0.55 -23.24 16.52
CA LYS A 111 -1.36 -24.22 15.78
C LYS A 111 -1.90 -23.58 14.49
N SER A 112 -1.92 -24.35 13.39
CA SER A 112 -2.38 -23.90 12.06
C SER A 112 -3.78 -23.27 12.09
N ASP A 113 -4.72 -23.85 12.85
CA ASP A 113 -6.09 -23.31 12.98
C ASP A 113 -6.12 -21.94 13.65
N MET A 114 -5.32 -21.76 14.70
CA MET A 114 -5.17 -20.47 15.39
C MET A 114 -4.52 -19.44 14.47
N ALA A 115 -3.52 -19.84 13.67
CA ALA A 115 -2.88 -18.96 12.69
C ALA A 115 -3.89 -18.49 11.62
N HIS A 116 -4.75 -19.38 11.13
CA HIS A 116 -5.82 -19.02 10.20
C HIS A 116 -6.83 -18.06 10.82
N ASP A 117 -7.22 -18.25 12.07
CA ASP A 117 -8.13 -17.36 12.78
C ASP A 117 -7.54 -15.96 12.96
N VAL A 118 -6.27 -15.87 13.37
CA VAL A 118 -5.55 -14.60 13.49
C VAL A 118 -5.50 -13.91 12.13
N MET A 119 -5.10 -14.62 11.06
CA MET A 119 -5.06 -14.08 9.71
C MET A 119 -6.44 -13.57 9.26
N ARG A 120 -7.52 -14.34 9.46
CA ARG A 120 -8.89 -13.93 9.11
C ARG A 120 -9.30 -12.66 9.85
N ARG A 121 -9.02 -12.57 11.14
CA ARG A 121 -9.30 -11.35 11.94
C ARG A 121 -8.53 -10.14 11.42
N LEU A 122 -7.25 -10.31 11.08
CA LEU A 122 -6.41 -9.24 10.53
C LEU A 122 -6.92 -8.76 9.17
N LEU A 123 -7.16 -9.68 8.23
CA LEU A 123 -7.71 -9.36 6.90
C LEU A 123 -9.08 -8.68 7.00
N LYS A 124 -9.96 -9.15 7.89
CA LYS A 124 -11.26 -8.51 8.11
C LYS A 124 -11.10 -7.08 8.64
N ARG A 125 -10.29 -6.89 9.68
CA ARG A 125 -10.05 -5.57 10.27
C ARG A 125 -9.47 -4.59 9.25
N ASP A 126 -8.50 -5.04 8.46
CA ASP A 126 -7.86 -4.21 7.44
C ASP A 126 -8.85 -3.91 6.30
N GLY A 127 -9.61 -4.91 5.86
CA GLY A 127 -10.69 -4.73 4.88
C GLY A 127 -11.73 -3.70 5.33
N ASP A 128 -12.23 -3.82 6.57
CA ASP A 128 -13.21 -2.88 7.15
C ASP A 128 -12.63 -1.47 7.27
N ARG A 129 -11.34 -1.35 7.63
CA ARG A 129 -10.63 -0.06 7.67
C ARG A 129 -10.52 0.55 6.28
N HIS A 130 -10.15 -0.24 5.26
CA HIS A 130 -10.07 0.27 3.89
C HIS A 130 -11.43 0.67 3.34
N LEU A 131 -12.51 -0.04 3.70
CA LEU A 131 -13.86 0.36 3.35
C LEU A 131 -14.25 1.70 3.97
N ARG A 132 -13.97 1.91 5.26
CA ARG A 132 -14.23 3.21 5.91
C ARG A 132 -13.49 4.36 5.21
N TRP A 133 -12.22 4.18 4.90
CA TRP A 133 -11.45 5.19 4.18
C TRP A 133 -11.93 5.39 2.74
N LEU A 134 -12.31 4.32 2.04
CA LEU A 134 -12.93 4.42 0.71
C LEU A 134 -14.17 5.30 0.72
N VAL A 135 -15.05 5.12 1.71
CA VAL A 135 -16.27 5.92 1.85
C VAL A 135 -15.93 7.40 2.09
N LEU A 136 -15.00 7.68 3.01
CA LEU A 136 -14.57 9.06 3.29
C LEU A 136 -13.92 9.71 2.06
N ASP A 137 -13.03 9.00 1.38
CA ASP A 137 -12.35 9.50 0.19
C ASP A 137 -13.33 9.69 -0.98
N ALA A 138 -14.35 8.83 -1.10
CA ALA A 138 -15.40 8.96 -2.11
C ALA A 138 -16.31 10.17 -1.87
N ILE A 139 -16.66 10.44 -0.59
CA ILE A 139 -17.39 11.66 -0.21
C ILE A 139 -16.53 12.89 -0.53
N GLY A 140 -15.25 12.87 -0.14
CA GLY A 140 -14.31 13.94 -0.45
C GLY A 140 -14.23 14.19 -1.95
N TRP A 141 -14.13 13.14 -2.76
CA TRP A 141 -14.13 13.23 -4.22
C TRP A 141 -15.44 13.82 -4.77
N ALA A 142 -16.60 13.37 -4.28
CA ALA A 142 -17.91 13.83 -4.75
C ALA A 142 -18.22 15.29 -4.38
N VAL A 143 -17.67 15.80 -3.28
CA VAL A 143 -17.80 17.21 -2.88
C VAL A 143 -16.79 18.08 -3.61
N THR A 144 -15.53 17.65 -3.68
CA THR A 144 -14.44 18.45 -4.27
C THR A 144 -14.46 18.46 -5.80
N GLY A 145 -14.97 17.41 -6.44
CA GLY A 145 -15.10 17.36 -7.90
C GLY A 145 -15.92 18.53 -8.45
N PRO A 146 -17.20 18.69 -8.05
CA PRO A 146 -18.06 19.80 -8.45
C PRO A 146 -17.61 21.16 -7.93
N LEU A 147 -17.12 21.24 -6.68
CA LEU A 147 -16.74 22.50 -6.06
C LEU A 147 -15.52 23.15 -6.72
N PHE A 148 -14.58 22.34 -7.21
CA PHE A 148 -13.38 22.79 -7.91
C PHE A 148 -13.51 22.68 -9.44
N PHE A 149 -14.72 22.41 -9.98
CA PHE A 149 -14.97 22.36 -11.42
C PHE A 149 -14.70 23.70 -12.11
N PHE A 150 -14.96 24.81 -11.41
CA PHE A 150 -14.82 26.18 -11.94
C PHE A 150 -13.39 26.75 -11.87
N ILE A 151 -12.45 26.05 -11.25
CA ILE A 151 -11.06 26.52 -11.16
C ILE A 151 -10.34 26.05 -12.43
N PRO A 152 -9.94 26.97 -13.35
CA PRO A 152 -9.24 26.60 -14.56
C PRO A 152 -7.90 25.96 -14.18
N GLY A 153 -7.79 24.65 -14.40
CA GLY A 153 -6.63 23.84 -14.08
C GLY A 153 -6.99 22.39 -13.77
N PRO A 154 -6.00 21.48 -13.75
CA PRO A 154 -6.26 20.10 -13.37
C PRO A 154 -6.71 20.07 -11.90
N ASN A 155 -7.87 19.47 -11.63
CA ASN A 155 -8.38 19.30 -10.27
C ASN A 155 -7.53 18.26 -9.51
N LEU A 156 -6.33 18.67 -9.08
CA LEU A 156 -5.35 17.85 -8.37
C LEU A 156 -5.92 17.24 -7.10
N VAL A 157 -6.86 17.93 -6.47
CA VAL A 157 -7.59 17.46 -5.28
C VAL A 157 -8.49 16.28 -5.65
N ALA A 158 -9.26 16.39 -6.73
CA ALA A 158 -10.06 15.27 -7.22
C ALA A 158 -9.17 14.09 -7.66
N TYR A 159 -8.02 14.34 -8.29
CA TYR A 159 -7.08 13.26 -8.60
C TYR A 159 -6.51 12.60 -7.35
N TYR A 160 -6.16 13.36 -6.32
CA TYR A 160 -5.70 12.83 -5.04
C TYR A 160 -6.74 11.89 -4.41
N PHE A 161 -7.99 12.34 -4.30
CA PHE A 161 -9.07 11.49 -3.79
C PHE A 161 -9.37 10.30 -4.71
N GLY A 162 -9.28 10.45 -6.03
CA GLY A 162 -9.41 9.36 -6.99
C GLY A 162 -8.39 8.24 -6.77
N VAL A 163 -7.10 8.59 -6.65
CA VAL A 163 -6.02 7.62 -6.32
C VAL A 163 -6.33 6.88 -5.04
N ARG A 164 -6.72 7.62 -3.99
CA ARG A 164 -7.01 7.05 -2.68
C ARG A 164 -8.18 6.09 -2.74
N CYS A 165 -9.27 6.49 -3.40
CA CYS A 165 -10.43 5.63 -3.66
C CYS A 165 -10.01 4.35 -4.36
N PHE A 166 -9.22 4.42 -5.44
CA PHE A 166 -8.75 3.21 -6.14
C PHE A 166 -7.94 2.30 -5.23
N GLY A 167 -7.01 2.86 -4.45
CA GLY A 167 -6.19 2.05 -3.57
C GLY A 167 -6.98 1.39 -2.44
N HIS A 168 -7.86 2.14 -1.78
CA HIS A 168 -8.73 1.61 -0.74
C HIS A 168 -9.71 0.57 -1.29
N TYR A 169 -10.27 0.78 -2.49
CA TYR A 169 -11.12 -0.19 -3.17
C TYR A 169 -10.39 -1.50 -3.48
N PHE A 170 -9.20 -1.43 -4.08
CA PHE A 170 -8.42 -2.64 -4.41
C PHE A 170 -7.99 -3.40 -3.17
N SER A 171 -7.60 -2.68 -2.11
CA SER A 171 -7.23 -3.29 -0.82
C SER A 171 -8.41 -3.96 -0.14
N HIS A 172 -9.57 -3.32 -0.09
CA HIS A 172 -10.80 -3.93 0.43
C HIS A 172 -11.21 -5.16 -0.39
N ARG A 173 -11.18 -5.08 -1.73
CA ARG A 173 -11.48 -6.23 -2.61
C ARG A 173 -10.48 -7.37 -2.43
N GLY A 174 -9.20 -7.02 -2.21
CA GLY A 174 -8.12 -7.94 -1.89
C GLY A 174 -8.37 -8.69 -0.59
N ALA A 175 -8.66 -7.96 0.49
CA ALA A 175 -9.01 -8.53 1.79
C ALA A 175 -10.23 -9.45 1.70
N ARG A 176 -11.31 -9.02 1.03
CA ARG A 176 -12.51 -9.84 0.83
C ARG A 176 -12.22 -11.13 0.06
N ARG A 177 -11.40 -11.08 -0.99
CA ARG A 177 -10.98 -12.29 -1.71
C ARG A 177 -10.09 -13.18 -0.83
N GLY A 178 -9.15 -12.61 -0.10
CA GLY A 178 -8.33 -13.34 0.89
C GLY A 178 -9.19 -14.10 1.91
N LEU A 179 -10.32 -13.54 2.32
CA LEU A 179 -11.24 -14.16 3.28
C LEU A 179 -12.14 -15.24 2.67
N SER A 180 -12.58 -15.08 1.41
CA SER A 180 -13.69 -15.89 0.85
C SER A 180 -13.31 -16.78 -0.34
N LYS A 181 -12.21 -16.47 -1.05
CA LYS A 181 -11.86 -17.13 -2.32
C LYS A 181 -10.45 -17.71 -2.36
N VAL A 182 -9.55 -17.27 -1.46
CA VAL A 182 -8.18 -17.80 -1.38
C VAL A 182 -8.18 -19.04 -0.50
N ARG A 183 -7.65 -20.15 -1.03
CA ARG A 183 -7.33 -21.34 -0.24
C ARG A 183 -5.98 -21.14 0.44
N TRP A 184 -5.97 -21.19 1.76
CA TRP A 184 -4.78 -21.02 2.58
C TRP A 184 -4.17 -22.37 2.94
N GLN A 185 -2.86 -22.47 2.76
CA GLN A 185 -2.08 -23.62 3.22
C GLN A 185 -1.20 -23.16 4.38
N GLY A 186 -1.47 -23.65 5.59
CA GLY A 186 -0.65 -23.39 6.76
C GLY A 186 0.71 -24.08 6.64
N VAL A 187 1.79 -23.31 6.79
CA VAL A 187 3.17 -23.80 6.76
C VAL A 187 3.88 -23.31 8.01
N ALA A 188 4.34 -24.25 8.84
CA ALA A 188 5.09 -23.92 10.04
C ALA A 188 6.50 -23.41 9.66
N SER A 189 6.97 -22.35 10.32
CA SER A 189 8.25 -21.71 10.06
C SER A 189 9.05 -21.47 11.35
N ALA A 190 10.16 -22.20 11.50
CA ALA A 190 11.07 -22.05 12.63
C ALA A 190 11.72 -20.66 12.75
N PRO A 191 12.09 -19.97 11.64
CA PRO A 191 12.56 -18.58 11.71
C PRO A 191 11.54 -17.61 12.33
N LEU A 192 10.23 -17.80 12.09
CA LEU A 192 9.20 -16.94 12.69
C LEU A 192 9.03 -17.17 14.20
N THR A 193 9.23 -18.39 14.68
CA THR A 193 9.31 -18.69 16.12
C THR A 193 10.50 -17.99 16.76
N ARG A 194 11.68 -18.04 16.11
CA ARG A 194 12.86 -17.29 16.57
C ARG A 194 12.58 -15.80 16.65
N LEU A 195 11.94 -15.22 15.62
CA LEU A 195 11.57 -13.81 15.61
C LEU A 195 10.68 -13.44 16.80
N ARG A 196 9.70 -14.28 17.15
CA ARG A 196 8.82 -14.06 18.30
C ARG A 196 9.61 -13.95 19.61
N ASN A 197 10.52 -14.90 19.84
CA ASN A 197 11.33 -14.94 21.05
C ASN A 197 12.30 -13.75 21.11
N LEU A 198 12.80 -13.26 19.97
CA LEU A 198 13.66 -12.07 19.91
C LEU A 198 12.93 -10.78 20.31
N LEU A 199 11.61 -10.71 20.13
CA LEU A 199 10.83 -9.53 20.52
C LEU A 199 10.67 -9.38 22.04
N GLU A 200 10.90 -10.46 22.79
CA GLU A 200 10.91 -10.47 24.27
C GLU A 200 12.27 -10.02 24.84
N LEU A 201 13.33 -9.96 24.02
CA LEU A 201 14.67 -9.53 24.43
C LEU A 201 14.81 -8.01 24.50
N ASP A 202 15.82 -7.53 25.22
CA ASP A 202 16.18 -6.10 25.33
C ASP A 202 16.37 -5.42 23.95
N PRO A 203 15.91 -4.15 23.77
CA PRO A 203 15.95 -3.44 22.48
C PRO A 203 17.34 -3.37 21.82
N VAL A 204 18.43 -3.27 22.59
CA VAL A 204 19.78 -3.05 22.04
C VAL A 204 20.29 -4.29 21.30
N SER A 205 19.97 -5.48 21.79
CA SER A 205 20.39 -6.76 21.19
C SER A 205 19.49 -7.23 20.05
N ARG A 206 18.37 -6.53 19.82
CA ARG A 206 17.26 -7.01 19.01
C ARG A 206 17.48 -6.80 17.51
N SER A 207 17.95 -5.63 17.09
CA SER A 207 18.04 -5.26 15.67
C SER A 207 19.02 -6.14 14.87
N GLN A 208 20.17 -6.51 15.45
CA GLN A 208 21.13 -7.39 14.79
C GLN A 208 20.55 -8.79 14.57
N ARG A 209 19.89 -9.36 15.60
CA ARG A 209 19.29 -10.70 15.55
C ARG A 209 18.05 -10.75 14.63
N ILE A 210 17.28 -9.67 14.54
CA ILE A 210 16.18 -9.55 13.56
C ILE A 210 16.75 -9.61 12.14
N ARG A 211 17.87 -8.94 11.87
CA ARG A 211 18.51 -8.94 10.54
C ARG A 211 18.92 -10.34 10.11
N GLU A 212 19.46 -11.16 11.01
CA GLU A 212 19.81 -12.56 10.73
C GLU A 212 18.58 -13.39 10.35
N VAL A 213 17.45 -13.20 11.03
CA VAL A 213 16.18 -13.86 10.68
C VAL A 213 15.63 -13.36 9.34
N SER A 214 15.76 -12.07 9.07
CA SER A 214 15.45 -11.42 7.78
C SER A 214 16.17 -12.11 6.63
N LEU A 215 17.49 -12.29 6.76
CA LEU A 215 18.35 -12.95 5.78
C LEU A 215 17.97 -14.43 5.61
N ALA A 216 17.72 -15.15 6.71
CA ALA A 216 17.32 -16.56 6.66
C ALA A 216 15.96 -16.78 5.98
N LEU A 217 15.07 -15.79 6.01
CA LEU A 217 13.78 -15.81 5.31
C LEU A 217 13.85 -15.23 3.89
N GLY A 218 14.98 -14.63 3.49
CA GLY A 218 15.11 -13.91 2.22
C GLY A 218 14.23 -12.67 2.14
N LEU A 219 13.94 -12.03 3.28
CA LEU A 219 13.04 -10.88 3.39
C LEU A 219 13.85 -9.63 3.76
N GLU A 220 14.22 -8.80 2.79
CA GLU A 220 15.05 -7.61 3.02
C GLU A 220 14.30 -6.54 3.82
N GLY A 221 13.00 -6.36 3.54
CA GLY A 221 12.17 -5.35 4.17
C GLY A 221 11.66 -5.70 5.58
N LEU A 222 11.82 -6.96 6.02
CA LEU A 222 11.24 -7.43 7.30
C LEU A 222 11.80 -6.68 8.50
N THR A 223 13.09 -6.36 8.51
CA THR A 223 13.73 -5.63 9.62
C THR A 223 13.07 -4.26 9.84
N TRP A 224 12.93 -3.47 8.77
CA TRP A 224 12.28 -2.16 8.81
C TRP A 224 10.81 -2.26 9.22
N PHE A 225 10.10 -3.29 8.73
CA PHE A 225 8.70 -3.52 9.07
C PHE A 225 8.51 -3.80 10.57
N VAL A 226 9.32 -4.68 11.14
CA VAL A 226 9.25 -5.06 12.56
C VAL A 226 9.58 -3.85 13.44
N GLU A 227 10.64 -3.10 13.14
CA GLU A 227 11.01 -1.89 13.88
C GLU A 227 9.86 -0.85 13.87
N ARG A 228 9.25 -0.61 12.71
CA ARG A 228 8.09 0.29 12.59
C ARG A 228 6.88 -0.19 13.39
N MET A 229 6.64 -1.50 13.46
CA MET A 229 5.51 -2.06 14.21
C MET A 229 5.73 -2.06 15.72
N VAL A 230 6.96 -2.32 16.17
CA VAL A 230 7.35 -2.24 17.59
C VAL A 230 7.22 -0.80 18.08
N LEU A 231 7.74 0.18 17.33
CA LEU A 231 7.65 1.61 17.68
C LEU A 231 6.20 2.14 17.75
N ARG A 232 5.27 1.53 17.00
CA ARG A 232 3.85 1.88 17.05
C ARG A 232 3.11 1.28 18.25
N SER A 233 3.68 0.29 18.92
CA SER A 233 3.07 -0.38 20.07
C SER A 233 3.44 0.27 21.41
N THR A 234 4.56 1.00 21.44
CA THR A 234 5.07 1.73 22.61
C THR A 234 4.51 3.15 22.73
N ARG A 235 3.64 3.55 21.80
CA ARG A 235 2.83 4.78 21.86
C ARG A 235 1.37 4.41 22.09
#